data_AF-A0A1C6HBX4-F1
#
_entry.id   AF-A0A1C6HBX4-F1
#
_cell.length_a   1.000
_cell.length_b   1.000
_cell.length_c   1.000
_cell.angle_alpha   90.00
_cell.angle_beta   90.00
_cell.angle_gamma   90.00
#
_symmetry.space_group_name_H-M   'P 1'
#
loop_
_entity.id
_entity.type
_entity.pdbx_description
1 polymer ?
#
loop_
_entity_poly.entity_id
_entity_poly.type
_entity_poly.pdbx_seq_one_letter_code
_entity_poly.pdbx_strand_id
1 'polypeptide(L)'
;MNEMDQILMREHHLENETLSLKAKGLFSIMLLQEPTWNFTVRNLAELSRDGIEAVGNAVRELEKAGYVERHREYSPEGHISGVRYILHRTPCQGKPAPENHQPEN
;
A
#
# COMPACT_ATOMS: atom_id res chain seq x y z
N MET A 1 39.50 -3.96 -1.18
CA MET A 1 38.56 -3.75 -0.06
C MET A 1 37.47 -2.87 -0.64
N ASN A 2 36.39 -3.49 -1.14
CA ASN A 2 35.33 -2.75 -1.83
C ASN A 2 34.63 -1.83 -0.83
N GLU A 3 34.43 -0.57 -1.21
CA GLU A 3 33.50 0.34 -0.55
C GLU A 3 32.20 -0.42 -0.31
N MET A 4 31.75 -0.44 0.94
CA MET A 4 30.57 -1.17 1.36
C MET A 4 29.40 -0.76 0.45
N ASP A 5 28.74 -1.73 -0.19
CA ASP A 5 27.45 -1.58 -0.88
C ASP A 5 26.35 -1.19 0.12
N GLN A 6 26.51 -0.05 0.78
CA GLN A 6 25.55 0.51 1.72
C GLN A 6 24.58 1.38 0.94
N ILE A 7 23.39 0.85 0.71
CA ILE A 7 22.26 1.65 0.21
C ILE A 7 21.71 2.43 1.40
N LEU A 8 22.00 3.73 1.45
CA LEU A 8 21.34 4.64 2.37
C LEU A 8 19.91 4.91 1.86
N MET A 9 18.93 4.14 2.33
CA MET A 9 17.52 4.43 2.08
C MET A 9 17.01 5.42 3.13
N ARG A 10 16.87 6.69 2.76
CA ARG A 10 16.16 7.70 3.57
C ARG A 10 14.78 7.91 3.00
N GLU A 11 13.82 7.11 3.46
CA GLU A 11 12.42 7.25 3.12
C GLU A 11 11.59 7.31 4.41
N HIS A 12 10.60 8.19 4.43
CA HIS A 12 9.87 8.57 5.65
C HIS A 12 9.12 7.38 6.30
N HIS A 13 8.69 6.38 5.53
CA HIS A 13 8.06 5.17 6.08
C HIS A 13 9.02 4.29 6.86
N LEU A 14 10.32 4.31 6.56
CA LEU A 14 11.31 3.51 7.27
C LEU A 14 11.55 4.03 8.69
N GLU A 15 11.45 5.34 8.88
CA GLU A 15 11.60 6.02 10.17
C GLU A 15 10.32 5.97 11.02
N ASN A 16 9.17 5.65 10.42
CA ASN A 16 7.91 5.59 11.14
C ASN A 16 7.83 4.37 12.07
N GLU A 17 7.89 4.60 13.38
CA GLU A 17 7.87 3.55 14.41
C GLU A 17 6.51 2.87 14.57
N THR A 18 5.43 3.48 14.08
CA THR A 18 4.09 2.89 14.15
C THR A 18 3.85 1.84 13.07
N LEU A 19 4.78 1.71 12.10
CA LEU A 19 4.71 0.71 11.03
C LEU A 19 5.50 -0.55 11.40
N SER A 20 4.88 -1.69 11.16
CA SER A 20 5.53 -3.00 11.19
C SER A 20 6.58 -3.10 10.09
N LEU A 21 7.61 -3.93 10.32
CA LEU A 21 8.63 -4.20 9.30
C LEU A 21 8.01 -4.76 8.00
N LYS A 22 6.88 -5.46 8.10
CA LYS A 22 6.13 -5.96 6.95
C LYS A 22 5.52 -4.80 6.15
N ALA A 23 4.83 -3.87 6.80
CA ALA A 23 4.31 -2.67 6.14
C ALA A 23 5.43 -1.84 5.50
N LYS A 24 6.55 -1.67 6.21
CA LYS A 24 7.73 -0.95 5.69
C LYS A 24 8.29 -1.61 4.43
N GLY A 25 8.53 -2.93 4.49
CA GLY A 25 9.05 -3.69 3.35
C GLY A 25 8.10 -3.71 2.16
N LEU A 26 6.81 -3.92 2.43
CA LEU A 26 5.77 -3.90 1.40
C LEU A 26 5.73 -2.55 0.68
N PHE A 27 5.72 -1.44 1.44
CA PHE A 27 5.68 -0.10 0.84
C PHE A 27 6.92 0.21 0.01
N SER A 28 8.11 -0.19 0.48
CA SER A 28 9.34 -0.08 -0.33
C SER A 28 9.22 -0.83 -1.66
N ILE A 29 8.67 -2.06 -1.65
CA ILE A 29 8.46 -2.81 -2.89
C ILE A 29 7.44 -2.11 -3.80
N MET A 30 6.34 -1.59 -3.23
CA MET A 30 5.32 -0.87 -3.98
C MET A 30 5.87 0.38 -4.66
N LEU A 31 6.76 1.14 -4.01
CA LEU A 31 7.43 2.31 -4.58
C LEU A 31 8.40 1.98 -5.72
N LEU A 32 8.90 0.74 -5.77
CA LEU A 32 9.79 0.27 -6.84
C LEU A 32 9.03 -0.23 -8.08
N GLN A 33 7.70 -0.38 -8.01
CA GLN A 33 6.90 -0.84 -9.14
C GLN A 33 6.50 0.31 -10.07
N GLU A 34 6.28 -0.03 -11.34
CA GLU A 34 5.77 0.90 -12.35
C GLU A 34 4.35 1.40 -12.02
N PRO A 35 3.95 2.62 -12.44
CA PRO A 35 2.62 3.18 -12.18
C PRO A 35 1.44 2.35 -12.70
N THR A 36 1.70 1.46 -13.65
CA THR A 36 0.69 0.60 -14.32
C THR A 36 0.49 -0.74 -13.62
N TRP A 37 1.18 -0.99 -12.50
CA TRP A 37 1.10 -2.27 -11.80
C TRP A 37 -0.29 -2.49 -11.19
N ASN A 38 -0.85 -3.69 -11.38
CA ASN A 38 -2.12 -4.10 -10.76
C ASN A 38 -1.93 -4.44 -9.28
N PHE A 39 -2.10 -3.44 -8.41
CA PHE A 39 -1.85 -3.53 -6.97
C PHE A 39 -2.96 -4.27 -6.19
N THR A 40 -3.42 -5.43 -6.64
CA THR A 40 -4.34 -6.22 -5.80
C THR A 40 -3.61 -6.80 -4.58
N VAL A 41 -4.30 -7.02 -3.46
CA VAL A 41 -3.69 -7.66 -2.27
C VAL A 41 -3.14 -9.05 -2.61
N ARG A 42 -3.78 -9.76 -3.55
CA ARG A 42 -3.30 -11.05 -4.06
C ARG A 42 -1.95 -10.91 -4.76
N ASN A 43 -1.83 -9.99 -5.71
CA ASN A 43 -0.58 -9.78 -6.44
C ASN A 43 0.53 -9.27 -5.51
N LEU A 44 0.19 -8.45 -4.53
CA LEU A 44 1.13 -8.02 -3.49
C LEU A 44 1.61 -9.19 -2.62
N ALA A 45 0.75 -10.17 -2.34
CA ALA A 45 1.15 -11.37 -1.61
C ALA A 45 2.12 -12.24 -2.41
N GLU A 46 2.04 -12.24 -3.74
CA GLU A 46 3.00 -12.96 -4.60
C GLU A 46 4.42 -12.38 -4.55
N LEU A 47 4.58 -11.13 -4.09
CA LEU A 47 5.90 -10.48 -3.94
C LEU A 47 6.67 -10.94 -2.70
N SER A 48 6.06 -11.74 -1.82
CA SER A 48 6.65 -12.16 -0.56
C SER A 48 6.24 -13.59 -0.19
N ARG A 49 6.78 -14.12 0.90
CA ARG A 49 6.33 -15.40 1.49
C ARG A 49 5.13 -15.21 2.41
N ASP A 50 4.65 -13.98 2.59
CA ASP A 50 3.51 -13.68 3.44
C ASP A 50 2.19 -14.06 2.78
N GLY A 51 1.25 -14.54 3.58
CA GLY A 51 -0.10 -14.83 3.11
C GLY A 51 -0.90 -13.56 2.79
N ILE A 52 -1.96 -13.72 2.00
CA ILE A 52 -2.89 -12.64 1.58
C ILE A 52 -3.39 -11.83 2.77
N GLU A 53 -3.72 -12.49 3.89
CA GLU A 53 -4.21 -11.80 5.09
C GLU A 53 -3.14 -10.89 5.72
N ALA A 54 -1.90 -11.38 5.82
CA ALA A 54 -0.79 -10.62 6.39
C ALA A 54 -0.45 -9.40 5.53
N VAL A 55 -0.47 -9.55 4.20
CA VAL A 55 -0.31 -8.43 3.26
C VAL A 55 -1.49 -7.47 3.34
N GLY A 56 -2.72 -7.98 3.40
CA GLY A 56 -3.91 -7.14 3.58
C GLY A 56 -3.87 -6.30 4.85
N ASN A 57 -3.35 -6.86 5.95
CA ASN A 57 -3.16 -6.14 7.20
C ASN A 57 -2.06 -5.08 7.09
N ALA A 58 -0.94 -5.38 6.42
CA ALA A 58 0.11 -4.41 6.16
C ALA A 58 -0.39 -3.23 5.29
N VAL A 59 -1.23 -3.48 4.29
CA VAL A 59 -1.85 -2.41 3.49
C VAL A 59 -2.76 -1.53 4.35
N ARG A 60 -3.60 -2.12 5.21
CA ARG A 60 -4.46 -1.35 6.14
C ARG A 60 -3.64 -0.51 7.12
N GLU A 61 -2.49 -1.02 7.55
CA GLU A 61 -1.56 -0.30 8.41
C GLU A 61 -1.01 0.94 7.70
N LEU A 62 -0.59 0.80 6.44
CA LEU A 62 -0.13 1.91 5.61
C LEU A 62 -1.23 2.93 5.32
N GLU A 63 -2.47 2.48 5.12
CA GLU A 63 -3.65 3.35 4.96
C GLU A 63 -3.91 4.18 6.22
N LYS A 64 -3.91 3.55 7.40
CA LYS A 64 -4.08 4.24 8.68
C LYS A 64 -2.98 5.25 8.97
N ALA A 65 -1.76 4.92 8.55
CA ALA A 65 -0.61 5.81 8.68
C ALA A 65 -0.55 6.89 7.58
N GLY A 66 -1.46 6.88 6.60
CA GLY A 66 -1.57 7.93 5.57
C GLY A 66 -0.57 7.80 4.41
N TYR A 67 0.12 6.66 4.28
CA TYR A 67 1.05 6.42 3.16
C TYR A 67 0.34 5.87 1.92
N VAL A 68 -0.85 5.30 2.08
CA VAL A 68 -1.57 4.62 1.01
C VAL A 68 -3.03 5.04 1.03
N GLU A 69 -3.56 5.45 -0.11
CA GLU A 69 -5.00 5.60 -0.32
C GLU A 69 -5.53 4.49 -1.22
N ARG A 70 -6.68 3.93 -0.86
CA ARG A 70 -7.37 2.91 -1.64
C ARG A 70 -8.60 3.49 -2.31
N HIS A 71 -8.63 3.43 -3.63
CA HIS A 71 -9.75 3.85 -4.46
C HIS A 71 -10.37 2.64 -5.12
N ARG A 72 -11.65 2.36 -4.83
CA ARG A 72 -12.39 1.30 -5.50
C ARG A 72 -12.84 1.80 -6.87
N GLU A 73 -12.56 1.03 -7.89
CA GLU A 73 -13.07 1.28 -9.24
C GLU A 73 -14.35 0.49 -9.43
N TYR A 74 -15.33 1.11 -10.08
CA TYR A 74 -16.61 0.51 -10.38
C TYR A 74 -16.80 0.40 -11.89
N SER A 75 -17.39 -0.71 -12.31
CA SER A 75 -17.82 -0.91 -13.68
C SER A 75 -19.01 0.00 -14.00
N PRO A 76 -19.34 0.21 -15.29
CA PRO A 76 -20.53 0.96 -15.69
C PRO A 76 -21.83 0.40 -15.10
N GLU A 77 -21.84 -0.89 -14.73
CA GLU A 77 -22.97 -1.58 -14.10
C GLU A 77 -22.99 -1.44 -12.56
N GLY A 78 -22.05 -0.69 -11.97
CA GLY A 78 -21.98 -0.44 -10.53
C GLY A 78 -21.29 -1.54 -9.72
N HIS A 79 -20.71 -2.56 -10.36
CA HIS A 79 -19.94 -3.59 -9.66
C HIS A 79 -18.51 -3.14 -9.40
N ILE A 80 -17.88 -3.61 -8.32
CA ILE A 80 -16.44 -3.35 -8.10
C ILE A 80 -15.64 -4.01 -9.22
N SER A 81 -15.04 -3.21 -10.09
CA SER A 81 -14.22 -3.66 -11.21
C SER A 81 -12.74 -3.76 -10.84
N GLY A 82 -12.29 -3.01 -9.83
CA GLY A 82 -10.89 -2.95 -9.48
C GLY A 82 -10.59 -2.15 -8.22
N VAL A 83 -9.31 -2.08 -7.88
CA VAL A 83 -8.78 -1.26 -6.79
C VAL A 83 -7.51 -0.58 -7.27
N ARG A 84 -7.47 0.74 -7.12
CA ARG A 84 -6.30 1.57 -7.37
C ARG A 84 -5.71 2.04 -6.05
N TYR A 85 -4.40 2.02 -5.95
CA TYR A 85 -3.67 2.53 -4.79
C TYR A 85 -2.90 3.78 -5.18
N ILE A 86 -2.98 4.81 -4.34
CA ILE A 86 -2.17 6.03 -4.44
C ILE A 86 -1.16 5.99 -3.29
N LEU A 87 0.12 6.13 -3.62
CA LEU A 87 1.22 6.05 -2.65
C LEU A 87 1.74 7.46 -2.34
N HIS A 88 1.88 7.76 -1.06
CA HIS A 88 2.40 9.03 -0.57
C HIS A 88 3.73 8.79 0.14
N ARG A 89 4.81 9.40 -0.37
CA ARG A 89 6.15 9.28 0.26
C ARG A 89 6.18 9.84 1.68
N THR A 90 5.31 10.80 1.98
CA THR A 90 5.08 11.34 3.33
C THR A 90 3.61 11.18 3.67
N PRO A 91 3.27 10.93 4.93
CA PRO A 91 1.91 10.60 5.33
C PRO A 91 1.00 11.81 5.12
N CYS A 92 -0.07 11.63 4.35
CA CYS A 92 -1.10 12.64 4.23
C CYS A 92 -1.95 12.66 5.50
N GLN A 93 -2.09 13.82 6.13
CA GLN A 93 -2.92 14.05 7.33
C GLN A 93 -4.44 14.06 7.03
N GLY A 94 -4.87 13.39 5.95
CA GLY A 94 -6.27 13.22 5.60
C GLY A 94 -6.78 11.91 6.16
N LYS A 95 -7.89 11.95 6.91
CA LYS A 95 -8.61 10.75 7.36
C LYS A 95 -8.68 9.70 6.24
N PRO A 96 -8.55 8.39 6.56
CA PRO A 96 -8.75 7.34 5.57
C PRO A 96 -10.09 7.58 4.88
N ALA A 97 -10.08 7.59 3.54
CA ALA A 97 -11.28 7.82 2.75
C ALA A 97 -12.42 6.97 3.32
N PRO A 98 -13.55 7.58 3.71
CA PRO A 98 -14.66 6.82 4.25
C PRO A 98 -15.11 5.84 3.18
N GLU A 99 -15.30 4.61 3.63
CA GLU A 99 -15.93 3.58 2.85
C GLU A 99 -17.30 4.10 2.39
N ASN A 100 -17.45 4.45 1.11
CA ASN A 100 -18.78 4.63 0.52
C ASN A 100 -19.44 3.24 0.49
N HIS A 101 -19.97 2.82 1.63
CA HIS A 101 -21.18 2.01 1.66
C HIS A 101 -22.29 2.90 1.10
N GLN A 102 -22.58 2.77 -0.19
CA GLN A 102 -23.95 3.02 -0.64
C GLN A 102 -24.69 1.69 -0.50
N PRO A 103 -25.50 1.48 0.56
CA PRO A 103 -26.60 0.55 0.47
C PRO A 103 -27.65 1.24 -0.40
N GLU A 104 -27.76 0.83 -1.66
CA GLU A 104 -28.83 1.29 -2.52
C GLU A 104 -29.99 0.29 -2.38
N ASN A 105 -31.10 0.82 -1.89
CA ASN A 105 -32.42 0.21 -1.67
C ASN A 105 -32.83 -0.89 -2.67
#